data_AF-A0AAV0USZ4-F1
#
_entry.id   AF-A0AAV0USZ4-F1
#
_cell.length_a   1.000
_cell.length_b   1.000
_cell.length_c   1.000
_cell.angle_alpha   90.00
_cell.angle_beta   90.00
_cell.angle_gamma   90.00
#
_symmetry.space_group_name_H-M   'P 1'
#
loop_
_entity.id
_entity.type
_entity.pdbx_description
1 polymer ?
#
loop_
_entity_poly.entity_id
_entity_poly.type
_entity_poly.pdbx_seq_one_letter_code
_entity_poly.pdbx_strand_id
1 'polypeptide(L)'
;MSDEFVLYVYPPSGVDDTTPHDKGLVRALNACYDARKDPQIQGDPYTTLFMGRLHFDTTETLQKFFDDYGAIRRLRLVRDKQTNKSKGYAFVEFKHERDFERAYKHTRVIDSDLILVDFERSRVMKSWKPRRLGGGLGGTKKSGQLRFGGRNRSFKPPLGLH
;
A
#
# COMPACT_ATOMS: atom_id res chain seq x y z
N MET A 1 -2.63 3.39 -58.93
CA MET A 1 -1.79 4.51 -58.47
C MET A 1 -2.25 4.81 -57.05
N SER A 2 -1.69 4.08 -56.07
CA SER A 2 -0.56 4.53 -55.22
C SER A 2 -1.06 5.61 -54.24
N ASP A 3 -1.08 5.42 -52.93
CA ASP A 3 -0.08 4.77 -52.06
C ASP A 3 -0.70 4.03 -50.88
N GLU A 4 -0.34 2.75 -50.73
CA GLU A 4 -0.56 1.95 -49.52
C GLU A 4 0.82 1.68 -48.91
N PHE A 5 1.28 2.55 -48.01
CA PHE A 5 2.43 2.28 -47.14
C PHE A 5 2.25 3.05 -45.81
N VAL A 6 1.63 2.39 -44.84
CA VAL A 6 1.94 2.65 -43.43
C VAL A 6 2.60 1.38 -42.90
N LEU A 7 3.93 1.42 -42.85
CA LEU A 7 4.76 0.40 -42.21
C LEU A 7 4.37 0.29 -40.72
N TYR A 8 3.54 -0.70 -40.38
CA TYR A 8 3.51 -1.20 -39.03
C TYR A 8 4.79 -1.99 -38.79
N VAL A 9 5.75 -1.33 -38.13
CA VAL A 9 6.93 -2.00 -37.59
C VAL A 9 6.43 -2.98 -36.53
N TYR A 10 6.40 -4.27 -36.86
CA TYR A 10 6.22 -5.33 -35.86
C TYR A 10 7.38 -5.25 -34.87
N PRO A 11 7.14 -5.07 -33.56
CA PRO A 11 8.20 -5.19 -32.58
C PRO A 11 8.73 -6.63 -32.58
N PRO A 12 10.06 -6.83 -32.44
CA PRO A 12 10.67 -8.14 -32.47
C PRO A 12 10.10 -9.03 -31.36
N SER A 13 9.81 -10.27 -31.74
CA SER A 13 9.23 -11.37 -30.96
C SER A 13 9.60 -11.37 -29.46
N GLY A 14 8.57 -11.42 -28.59
CA GLY A 14 8.71 -12.06 -27.27
C GLY A 14 7.97 -11.45 -26.09
N VAL A 15 7.30 -10.30 -26.21
CA VAL A 15 6.52 -9.73 -25.10
C VAL A 15 5.22 -9.16 -25.67
N ASP A 16 4.14 -9.92 -25.58
CA ASP A 16 2.79 -9.42 -25.81
C ASP A 16 2.38 -8.56 -24.60
N ASP A 17 2.47 -7.24 -24.75
CA ASP A 17 2.09 -6.26 -23.72
C ASP A 17 0.60 -6.32 -23.32
N THR A 18 -0.19 -7.19 -23.95
CA THR A 18 -1.59 -7.47 -23.64
C THR A 18 -1.78 -8.49 -22.52
N THR A 19 -0.77 -9.32 -22.23
CA THR A 19 -0.90 -10.43 -21.27
C THR A 19 -0.04 -10.19 -20.02
N PRO A 20 -0.66 -10.17 -18.82
CA PRO A 20 0.07 -10.13 -17.55
C PRO A 20 1.01 -11.33 -17.34
N HIS A 21 2.28 -11.23 -17.74
CA HIS A 21 3.32 -12.23 -17.41
C HIS A 21 3.68 -12.27 -15.92
N ASP A 22 3.21 -11.28 -15.17
CA ASP A 22 3.45 -11.10 -13.76
C ASP A 22 2.34 -11.77 -12.92
N LYS A 23 2.69 -12.86 -12.19
CA LYS A 23 1.78 -13.53 -11.23
C LYS A 23 1.18 -12.57 -10.18
N GLY A 24 1.80 -11.43 -9.92
CA GLY A 24 1.25 -10.35 -9.09
C GLY A 24 0.12 -9.60 -9.79
N LEU A 25 0.28 -9.28 -11.07
CA LEU A 25 -0.73 -8.59 -11.87
C LEU A 25 -1.97 -9.46 -12.08
N VAL A 26 -1.79 -10.75 -12.40
CA VAL A 26 -2.90 -11.72 -12.49
C VAL A 26 -3.68 -11.81 -11.18
N ARG A 27 -2.99 -11.93 -10.04
CA ARG A 27 -3.64 -11.92 -8.72
C ARG A 27 -4.38 -10.62 -8.47
N ALA A 28 -3.81 -9.49 -8.85
CA ALA A 28 -4.45 -8.19 -8.67
C ALA A 28 -5.72 -8.08 -9.51
N LEU A 29 -5.70 -8.45 -10.78
CA LEU A 29 -6.89 -8.41 -11.66
C LEU A 29 -8.02 -9.29 -11.11
N ASN A 30 -7.69 -10.51 -10.70
CA ASN A 30 -8.68 -11.49 -10.24
C ASN A 30 -9.15 -11.29 -8.79
N ALA A 31 -8.51 -10.40 -8.02
CA ALA A 31 -8.86 -10.19 -6.62
C ALA A 31 -10.00 -9.19 -6.45
N CYS A 32 -11.09 -9.58 -5.78
CA CYS A 32 -12.01 -8.63 -5.17
C CYS A 32 -11.51 -8.31 -3.76
N TYR A 33 -11.29 -7.02 -3.45
CA TYR A 33 -10.88 -6.57 -2.13
C TYR A 33 -11.69 -5.35 -1.71
N ASP A 34 -12.35 -5.49 -0.56
CA ASP A 34 -13.04 -4.41 0.12
C ASP A 34 -12.59 -4.38 1.57
N ALA A 35 -11.86 -3.33 1.94
CA ALA A 35 -11.34 -3.14 3.28
C ALA A 35 -12.45 -2.90 4.31
N ARG A 36 -13.61 -2.39 3.90
CA ARG A 36 -14.73 -2.09 4.80
C ARG A 36 -15.41 -3.35 5.34
N LYS A 37 -15.18 -4.50 4.71
CA LYS A 37 -15.66 -5.80 5.18
C LYS A 37 -14.81 -6.40 6.31
N ASP A 38 -13.63 -5.84 6.60
CA ASP A 38 -12.82 -6.30 7.72
C ASP A 38 -13.34 -5.66 9.02
N PRO A 39 -13.91 -6.43 9.96
CA PRO A 39 -14.46 -5.88 11.21
C PRO A 39 -13.40 -5.25 12.11
N GLN A 40 -12.12 -5.57 11.88
CA GLN A 40 -11.03 -4.96 12.61
C GLN A 40 -10.67 -3.57 12.06
N ILE A 41 -11.16 -3.17 10.90
CA ILE A 41 -10.96 -1.84 10.32
C ILE A 41 -12.17 -0.98 10.69
N GLN A 42 -11.94 0.12 11.41
CA GLN A 42 -12.99 0.99 11.97
C GLN A 42 -12.48 2.43 11.98
N GLY A 43 -13.37 3.37 12.33
CA GLY A 43 -13.00 4.77 12.48
C GLY A 43 -12.88 5.52 11.16
N ASP A 44 -12.31 6.72 11.21
CA ASP A 44 -12.13 7.59 10.05
C ASP A 44 -10.79 7.31 9.35
N PRO A 45 -10.78 6.86 8.06
CA PRO A 45 -9.54 6.64 7.34
C PRO A 45 -8.72 7.91 7.08
N TYR A 46 -9.33 9.09 7.08
CA TYR A 46 -8.63 10.36 6.82
C TYR A 46 -7.79 10.84 8.00
N THR A 47 -8.12 10.38 9.22
CA THR A 47 -7.31 10.61 10.43
C THR A 47 -6.53 9.36 10.86
N THR A 48 -6.46 8.34 9.99
CA THR A 48 -5.76 7.09 10.25
C THR A 48 -4.41 7.04 9.53
N LEU A 49 -3.34 7.01 10.32
CA LEU A 49 -1.96 6.85 9.89
C LEU A 49 -1.64 5.38 9.65
N PHE A 50 -1.09 5.06 8.48
CA PHE A 50 -0.44 3.79 8.22
C PHE A 50 1.06 3.90 8.51
N MET A 51 1.59 2.92 9.22
CA MET A 51 3.03 2.79 9.45
C MET A 51 3.49 1.39 9.12
N GLY A 52 4.50 1.26 8.27
CA GLY A 52 5.17 0.00 7.97
C GLY A 52 6.66 0.07 8.30
N ARG A 53 7.33 -1.09 8.24
CA ARG A 53 8.73 -1.25 8.65
C ARG A 53 8.96 -0.98 10.15
N LEU A 54 7.93 -1.23 10.97
CA LEU A 54 8.13 -1.27 12.42
C LEU A 54 8.99 -2.48 12.78
N HIS A 55 9.81 -2.34 13.82
CA HIS A 55 10.54 -3.46 14.40
C HIS A 55 9.54 -4.55 14.84
N PHE A 56 9.95 -5.81 14.75
CA PHE A 56 9.04 -6.92 15.08
C PHE A 56 8.69 -6.99 16.58
N ASP A 57 9.56 -6.42 17.42
CA ASP A 57 9.37 -6.34 18.87
C ASP A 57 8.70 -5.04 19.32
N THR A 58 8.34 -4.13 18.40
CA THR A 58 7.53 -2.95 18.74
C THR A 58 6.20 -3.40 19.34
N THR A 59 5.84 -2.85 20.51
CA THR A 59 4.64 -3.22 21.26
C THR A 59 3.87 -1.96 21.71
N GLU A 60 3.58 -1.83 23.01
CA GLU A 60 2.88 -0.71 23.61
C GLU A 60 3.71 0.58 23.61
N THR A 61 5.02 0.47 23.35
CA THR A 61 5.92 1.61 23.10
C THR A 61 5.39 2.53 22.01
N LEU A 62 4.67 1.97 21.04
CA LEU A 62 4.06 2.73 19.95
C LEU A 62 2.98 3.69 20.43
N GLN A 63 2.20 3.32 21.45
CA GLN A 63 1.18 4.21 22.00
C GLN A 63 1.82 5.42 22.67
N LYS A 64 2.81 5.17 23.54
CA LYS A 64 3.57 6.23 24.22
C LYS A 64 4.28 7.17 23.24
N PHE A 65 4.83 6.62 22.14
CA PHE A 65 5.45 7.43 21.08
C PHE A 65 4.45 8.42 20.45
N PHE A 66 3.19 8.02 20.30
CA PHE A 66 2.18 8.86 19.66
C PHE A 66 1.45 9.82 20.60
N ASP A 67 1.59 9.65 21.92
CA ASP A 67 1.06 10.59 22.91
C ASP A 67 1.65 12.00 22.72
N ASP A 68 2.91 12.11 22.27
CA ASP A 68 3.58 13.38 21.94
C ASP A 68 2.94 14.11 20.73
N TYR A 69 2.21 13.39 19.88
CA TYR A 69 1.53 13.96 18.72
C TYR A 69 0.09 14.38 19.02
N GLY A 70 -0.59 13.67 19.90
CA GLY A 70 -1.93 14.02 20.34
C GLY A 70 -2.78 12.80 20.66
N ALA A 71 -4.04 13.07 20.99
CA ALA A 71 -4.90 12.04 21.53
C ALA A 71 -5.24 10.98 20.47
N ILE A 72 -4.84 9.75 20.75
CA ILE A 72 -5.15 8.59 19.91
C ILE A 72 -6.59 8.16 20.18
N ARG A 73 -7.37 7.95 19.12
CA ARG A 73 -8.69 7.33 19.19
C ARG A 73 -8.57 5.81 19.17
N ARG A 74 -7.68 5.28 18.31
CA ARG A 74 -7.45 3.85 18.16
C ARG A 74 -6.05 3.56 17.65
N LEU A 75 -5.40 2.57 18.22
CA LEU A 75 -4.13 2.03 17.72
C LEU A 75 -4.28 0.54 17.48
N ARG A 76 -3.86 0.09 16.30
CA ARG A 76 -3.90 -1.33 15.90
C ARG A 76 -2.55 -1.74 15.31
N LEU A 77 -1.72 -2.39 16.13
CA LEU A 77 -0.55 -3.12 15.65
C LEU A 77 -1.01 -4.43 15.01
N VAL A 78 -0.69 -4.66 13.74
CA VAL A 78 -1.16 -5.86 13.05
C VAL A 78 -0.25 -7.03 13.35
N ARG A 79 -0.86 -8.09 13.87
CA ARG A 79 -0.21 -9.35 14.22
C ARG A 79 -0.67 -10.48 13.31
N ASP A 80 0.16 -11.49 13.18
CA ASP A 80 -0.22 -12.74 12.56
C ASP A 80 -1.22 -13.49 13.46
N LYS A 81 -2.30 -14.02 12.88
CA LYS A 81 -3.40 -14.62 13.65
C LYS A 81 -3.03 -15.95 14.32
N GLN A 82 -2.05 -16.66 13.79
CA GLN A 82 -1.64 -17.97 14.33
C GLN A 82 -0.51 -17.81 15.33
N THR A 83 0.52 -17.03 14.99
CA THR A 83 1.73 -16.89 15.81
C THR A 83 1.68 -15.73 16.80
N ASN A 84 0.71 -14.81 16.66
CA ASN A 84 0.59 -13.56 17.41
C ASN A 84 1.82 -12.61 17.30
N LYS A 85 2.75 -12.91 16.39
CA LYS A 85 3.93 -12.07 16.13
C LYS A 85 3.53 -10.82 15.33
N SER A 86 4.23 -9.72 15.57
CA SER A 86 4.05 -8.49 14.80
C SER A 86 4.29 -8.73 13.32
N LYS A 87 3.49 -8.12 12.45
CA LYS A 87 3.73 -8.10 11.01
C LYS A 87 4.57 -6.89 10.57
N GLY A 88 5.05 -6.09 11.51
CA GLY A 88 5.88 -4.90 11.25
C GLY A 88 5.10 -3.72 10.66
N TYR A 89 3.78 -3.64 10.93
CA TYR A 89 2.97 -2.49 10.54
C TYR A 89 1.78 -2.26 11.46
N ALA A 90 1.35 -1.01 11.57
CA ALA A 90 0.26 -0.58 12.43
C ALA A 90 -0.62 0.50 11.77
N PHE A 91 -1.79 0.71 12.35
CA PHE A 91 -2.70 1.81 12.05
C PHE A 91 -2.95 2.62 13.32
N VAL A 92 -2.86 3.95 13.22
CA VAL A 92 -3.11 4.88 14.33
C VAL A 92 -4.14 5.91 13.89
N GLU A 93 -5.33 5.84 14.46
CA GLU A 93 -6.39 6.82 14.29
C GLU A 93 -6.27 7.89 15.37
N PHE A 94 -6.10 9.15 14.96
CA PHE A 94 -6.09 10.29 15.86
C PHE A 94 -7.50 10.84 16.07
N LYS A 95 -7.74 11.44 17.24
CA LYS A 95 -9.00 12.16 17.50
C LYS A 95 -9.11 13.45 16.70
N HIS A 96 -7.98 14.05 16.33
CA HIS A 96 -7.92 15.32 15.62
C HIS A 96 -7.03 15.23 14.38
N GLU A 97 -7.49 15.82 13.28
CA GLU A 97 -6.76 15.86 12.00
C GLU A 97 -5.39 16.54 12.14
N ARG A 98 -5.29 17.62 12.92
CA ARG A 98 -4.02 18.32 13.19
C ARG A 98 -2.94 17.41 13.79
N ASP A 99 -3.34 16.45 14.63
CA ASP A 99 -2.43 15.53 15.31
C ASP A 99 -1.94 14.46 14.32
N PHE A 100 -2.86 13.96 13.48
CA PHE A 100 -2.54 13.10 12.34
C PHE A 100 -1.55 13.77 11.39
N GLU A 101 -1.79 15.02 10.98
CA GLU A 101 -0.88 15.74 10.09
C GLU A 101 0.50 15.91 10.70
N ARG A 102 0.57 16.25 12.00
CA ARG A 102 1.84 16.37 12.71
C ARG A 102 2.58 15.05 12.73
N ALA A 103 1.90 13.95 13.02
CA ALA A 103 2.46 12.60 13.02
C ALA A 103 2.94 12.17 11.62
N TYR A 104 2.17 12.47 10.57
CA TYR A 104 2.52 12.18 9.18
C TYR A 104 3.80 12.92 8.75
N LYS A 105 3.88 14.21 9.10
CA LYS A 105 4.98 15.08 8.69
C LYS A 105 6.29 14.74 9.42
N HIS A 106 6.25 14.40 10.71
CA HIS A 106 7.46 14.33 11.54
C HIS A 106 7.89 12.93 11.96
N THR A 107 7.03 11.91 11.90
CA THR A 107 7.44 10.54 12.25
C THR A 107 8.42 10.00 11.21
N ARG A 108 9.62 9.59 11.65
CA ARG A 108 10.68 9.04 10.78
C ARG A 108 11.35 7.79 11.34
N VAL A 109 11.63 7.77 12.64
CA VAL A 109 12.35 6.67 13.30
C VAL A 109 11.56 6.23 14.54
N ILE A 110 11.40 4.93 14.72
CA ILE A 110 10.85 4.28 15.92
C ILE A 110 11.70 3.05 16.20
N ASP A 111 12.11 2.83 17.45
CA ASP A 111 12.94 1.68 17.85
C ASP A 111 14.22 1.53 17.00
N SER A 112 14.85 2.66 16.63
CA SER A 112 16.03 2.74 15.72
C SER A 112 15.78 2.35 14.25
N ASP A 113 14.55 1.98 13.88
CA ASP A 113 14.18 1.64 12.51
C ASP A 113 13.60 2.83 11.75
N LEU A 114 13.95 2.95 10.46
CA LEU A 114 13.33 3.91 9.55
C LEU A 114 11.92 3.47 9.16
N ILE A 115 10.94 4.25 9.60
CA ILE A 115 9.53 3.91 9.47
C ILE A 115 8.97 4.44 8.15
N LEU A 116 8.24 3.57 7.44
CA LEU A 116 7.41 3.97 6.31
C LEU A 116 6.11 4.54 6.84
N VAL A 117 5.93 5.85 6.74
CA VAL A 117 4.68 6.52 7.12
C VAL A 117 3.86 6.85 5.87
N ASP A 118 2.58 6.51 5.87
CA ASP A 118 1.62 6.90 4.84
C ASP A 118 0.21 7.10 5.45
N PHE A 119 -0.75 7.55 4.67
CA PHE A 119 -2.16 7.52 5.07
C PHE A 119 -2.78 6.14 4.83
N GLU A 120 -3.91 5.86 5.47
CA GLU A 120 -4.65 4.65 5.18
C GLU A 120 -5.25 4.67 3.76
N ARG A 121 -4.62 3.93 2.85
CA ARG A 121 -5.06 3.85 1.45
C ARG A 121 -6.27 2.94 1.25
N SER A 122 -6.44 1.91 2.07
CA SER A 122 -7.35 0.79 1.83
C SER A 122 -8.83 1.18 1.74
N ARG A 123 -9.22 2.27 2.39
CA ARG A 123 -10.59 2.81 2.38
C ARG A 123 -10.75 4.10 1.56
N VAL A 124 -9.63 4.74 1.20
CA VAL A 124 -9.59 6.06 0.54
C VAL A 124 -9.33 5.94 -0.97
N MET A 125 -8.41 5.07 -1.37
CA MET A 125 -7.99 4.97 -2.77
C MET A 125 -8.83 3.95 -3.53
N LYS A 126 -9.54 4.41 -4.58
CA LYS A 126 -10.29 3.54 -5.50
C LYS A 126 -9.35 2.48 -6.09
N SER A 127 -9.82 1.23 -6.12
CA SER A 127 -9.08 0.07 -6.66
C SER A 127 -7.77 -0.27 -5.93
N TRP A 128 -7.53 0.26 -4.72
CA TRP A 128 -6.37 -0.16 -3.93
C TRP A 128 -6.48 -1.64 -3.53
N LYS A 129 -5.37 -2.37 -3.66
CA LYS A 129 -5.28 -3.78 -3.23
C LYS A 129 -4.04 -3.96 -2.36
N PRO A 130 -4.11 -4.79 -1.31
CA PRO A 130 -2.96 -5.08 -0.46
C PRO A 130 -1.91 -5.93 -1.20
N ARG A 131 -0.68 -5.92 -0.70
CA ARG A 131 0.48 -6.64 -1.28
C ARG A 131 0.24 -8.14 -1.50
N ARG A 132 -0.52 -8.80 -0.62
CA ARG A 132 -0.85 -10.23 -0.73
C ARG A 132 -1.72 -10.56 -1.96
N LEU A 133 -2.43 -9.57 -2.48
CA LEU A 133 -3.28 -9.66 -3.67
C LEU A 133 -2.62 -9.03 -4.90
N GLY A 134 -1.31 -8.81 -4.88
CA GLY A 134 -0.59 -8.25 -6.04
C GLY A 134 -0.56 -6.72 -6.13
N GLY A 135 -1.21 -6.01 -5.20
CA GLY A 135 -1.10 -4.56 -5.08
C GLY A 135 0.03 -4.09 -4.13
N GLY A 136 -0.28 -3.07 -3.34
CA GLY A 136 0.57 -2.50 -2.32
C GLY A 136 1.55 -1.44 -2.82
N LEU A 137 1.84 -0.47 -1.96
CA LEU A 137 2.79 0.60 -2.21
C LEU A 137 4.19 0.20 -1.76
N GLY A 138 5.20 0.47 -2.59
CA GLY A 138 6.61 0.27 -2.23
C GLY A 138 7.10 -1.16 -2.35
N GLY A 139 8.37 -1.28 -2.72
CA GLY A 139 9.09 -2.55 -2.82
C GLY A 139 9.91 -2.64 -4.10
N THR A 140 11.23 -2.60 -3.95
CA THR A 140 12.20 -3.03 -4.96
C THR A 140 12.39 -4.54 -4.79
N LYS A 141 11.59 -5.36 -5.48
CA LYS A 141 12.09 -6.71 -5.75
C LYS A 141 13.22 -6.56 -6.76
N LYS A 142 14.34 -7.26 -6.57
CA LYS A 142 15.41 -7.36 -7.59
C LYS A 142 14.87 -7.82 -8.96
N SER A 143 13.72 -8.51 -8.98
CA SER A 143 13.07 -9.05 -10.17
C SER A 143 12.30 -8.04 -11.03
N GLY A 144 12.25 -6.74 -10.69
CA GLY A 144 11.53 -5.74 -11.49
C GLY A 144 9.99 -5.83 -11.49
N GLN A 145 9.42 -6.80 -10.75
CA GLN A 145 7.98 -7.08 -10.62
C GLN A 145 7.20 -5.81 -10.23
N LEU A 146 6.30 -5.38 -11.13
CA LEU A 146 5.46 -4.20 -10.95
C LEU A 146 4.51 -4.44 -9.77
N ARG A 147 4.44 -3.45 -8.86
CA ARG A 147 3.50 -3.47 -7.73
C ARG A 147 2.47 -2.39 -7.96
N PHE A 148 1.22 -2.80 -7.99
CA PHE A 148 0.09 -1.91 -8.24
C PHE A 148 0.07 -0.75 -7.23
N GLY A 149 0.21 0.48 -7.74
CA GLY A 149 0.07 1.72 -6.98
C GLY A 149 1.36 2.33 -6.45
N GLY A 150 2.53 1.67 -6.55
CA GLY A 150 3.77 2.16 -5.92
C GLY A 150 4.11 3.62 -6.24
N ARG A 151 4.52 4.40 -5.21
CA ARG A 151 4.88 5.84 -5.32
C ARG A 151 5.91 6.14 -6.43
N ASN A 152 6.79 5.19 -6.74
CA ASN A 152 7.82 5.32 -7.78
C ASN A 152 7.37 4.87 -9.17
N ARG A 153 6.30 4.04 -9.27
CA ARG A 153 5.68 3.58 -10.53
C ARG A 153 4.20 3.32 -10.29
N SER A 154 3.41 4.38 -10.36
CA SER A 154 1.95 4.30 -10.27
C SER A 154 1.42 3.31 -11.31
N PHE A 155 0.41 2.52 -10.92
CA PHE A 155 -0.25 1.63 -11.89
C PHE A 155 -0.90 2.47 -12.99
N LYS A 156 -0.63 2.12 -14.24
CA LYS A 156 -1.40 2.58 -15.39
C LYS A 156 -2.31 1.42 -15.82
N PRO A 157 -3.64 1.62 -15.94
CA PRO A 157 -4.51 0.58 -16.49
C PRO A 157 -4.04 0.15 -17.88
N PRO A 158 -4.23 -1.14 -18.25
CA PRO A 158 -4.10 -1.56 -19.64
C PRO A 158 -4.96 -0.65 -20.53
N LEU A 159 -4.43 -0.27 -21.69
CA LEU A 159 -5.15 0.54 -22.67
C LEU A 159 -6.49 -0.14 -23.00
N GLY A 160 -7.60 0.62 -22.94
CA GLY A 160 -8.93 0.15 -23.35
C GLY A 160 -9.91 -0.25 -22.24
N LEU A 161 -9.50 -0.21 -20.96
CA LEU A 161 -10.42 -0.32 -19.83
C LEU A 161 -10.84 1.08 -19.37
N HIS A 162 -11.79 1.71 -20.07
CA HIS A 162 -12.49 2.92 -19.63
C HIS A 162 -13.91 2.58 -19.17
#